data_AF-A0AA38J0E7-F1
#
_entry.id   AF-A0AA38J0E7-F1
#
_cell.length_a   1.000
_cell.length_b   1.000
_cell.length_c   1.000
_cell.angle_alpha   90.00
_cell.angle_beta   90.00
_cell.angle_gamma   90.00
#
_symmetry.space_group_name_H-M   'P 1'
#
loop_
_entity.id
_entity.type
_entity.pdbx_description
1 polymer ?
#
loop_
_entity_poly.entity_id
_entity_poly.type
_entity_poly.pdbx_seq_one_letter_code
_entity_poly.pdbx_strand_id
1 'polypeptide(L)'
;MTTKKSGLDMTNKLTIYKTIVRPIVTYTAPVWYGISDTQMTRLGGFQNEYFRLITGQNRYARIADMVAVTGLETVWEHVNRLSKRFYLTRLQQSLLTRNLLRDGPKAKHQPAYHRLEIYDMTKNN
;
A
#
# COMPACT_ATOMS: atom_id res chain seq x y z
N MET A 1 -14.92 7.67 -11.77
CA MET A 1 -15.49 6.80 -12.82
C MET A 1 -16.55 5.80 -12.33
N THR A 2 -16.66 5.53 -11.02
CA THR A 2 -17.77 4.73 -10.47
C THR A 2 -18.53 5.55 -9.42
N THR A 3 -19.68 6.11 -9.76
CA THR A 3 -20.55 6.81 -8.80
C THR A 3 -21.41 5.80 -8.04
N LYS A 4 -21.89 6.13 -6.83
CA LYS A 4 -22.80 5.25 -6.07
C LYS A 4 -24.06 4.88 -6.88
N LYS A 5 -24.53 5.82 -7.71
CA LYS A 5 -25.69 5.67 -8.59
C LYS A 5 -25.37 5.02 -9.94
N SER A 6 -24.12 4.64 -10.20
CA SER A 6 -23.83 3.85 -11.40
C SER A 6 -24.52 2.49 -11.24
N GLY A 7 -25.42 2.14 -12.17
CA GLY A 7 -26.14 0.85 -12.22
C GLY A 7 -25.23 -0.36 -12.50
N LEU A 8 -23.94 -0.22 -12.21
CA LEU A 8 -22.94 -1.27 -12.32
C LEU A 8 -23.06 -2.21 -11.12
N ASP A 9 -23.01 -3.51 -11.40
CA ASP A 9 -22.92 -4.55 -10.38
C ASP A 9 -21.66 -4.37 -9.51
N MET A 10 -21.73 -4.86 -8.27
CA MET A 10 -20.62 -4.82 -7.32
C MET A 10 -19.37 -5.49 -7.89
N THR A 11 -19.53 -6.61 -8.59
CA THR A 11 -18.43 -7.38 -9.20
C THR A 11 -17.68 -6.55 -10.25
N ASN A 12 -18.41 -5.79 -11.08
CA ASN A 12 -17.82 -4.93 -12.11
C ASN A 12 -17.07 -3.76 -11.49
N LYS A 13 -17.63 -3.12 -10.45
CA LYS A 13 -16.95 -2.05 -9.71
C LYS A 13 -15.66 -2.55 -9.06
N LEU A 14 -15.71 -3.75 -8.47
CA LEU A 14 -14.55 -4.40 -7.86
C LEU A 14 -13.49 -4.75 -8.90
N THR A 15 -13.89 -5.20 -10.08
CA THR A 15 -12.99 -5.45 -11.21
C THR A 15 -12.27 -4.18 -11.64
N ILE A 16 -13.01 -3.08 -11.83
CA ILE A 16 -12.44 -1.76 -12.16
C ILE A 16 -11.44 -1.29 -11.10
N TYR A 17 -11.77 -1.46 -9.82
CA TYR A 17 -10.85 -1.10 -8.73
C TYR A 17 -9.55 -1.91 -8.82
N LYS A 18 -9.63 -3.22 -9.03
CA LYS A 18 -8.46 -4.09 -9.14
C LYS A 18 -7.61 -3.79 -10.38
N THR A 19 -8.22 -3.52 -11.52
CA THR A 19 -7.51 -3.37 -12.80
C THR A 19 -6.95 -1.97 -13.03
N ILE A 20 -7.61 -0.92 -12.52
CA ILE A 20 -7.22 0.46 -12.79
C ILE A 20 -6.73 1.17 -11.54
N VAL A 21 -7.56 1.25 -10.50
CA VAL A 21 -7.27 2.08 -9.32
C VAL A 21 -6.11 1.49 -8.52
N ARG A 22 -6.13 0.17 -8.30
CA ARG A 22 -5.11 -0.54 -7.53
C ARG A 22 -3.71 -0.36 -8.13
N PRO A 23 -3.42 -0.61 -9.41
CA PRO A 23 -2.07 -0.41 -9.95
C PRO A 23 -1.61 1.04 -9.90
N ILE A 24 -2.49 2.03 -10.09
CA ILE A 24 -2.13 3.46 -9.99
C ILE A 24 -1.61 3.79 -8.59
N VAL A 25 -2.32 3.36 -7.54
CA VAL A 25 -1.90 3.58 -6.15
C VAL A 25 -0.64 2.78 -5.81
N THR A 26 -0.54 1.58 -6.38
CA THR A 26 0.41 0.56 -5.96
C THR A 26 1.76 0.63 -6.69
N TYR A 27 1.84 1.32 -7.82
CA TYR A 27 3.11 1.50 -8.54
C TYR A 27 4.21 2.10 -7.65
N THR A 28 3.84 3.01 -6.75
CA THR A 28 4.73 3.62 -5.77
C THR A 28 4.79 2.85 -4.45
N ALA A 29 4.38 1.58 -4.39
CA ALA A 29 4.39 0.77 -3.16
C ALA A 29 5.75 0.78 -2.43
N PRO A 30 6.91 0.60 -3.09
CA PRO A 30 8.22 0.68 -2.43
C PRO A 30 8.44 2.03 -1.72
N VAL A 31 7.95 3.13 -2.31
CA VAL A 31 8.03 4.47 -1.72
C VAL A 31 7.06 4.59 -0.54
N TRP A 32 5.81 4.14 -0.70
CA TRP A 32 4.78 4.17 0.34
C TRP A 32 5.15 3.40 1.61
N TYR A 33 6.06 2.45 1.48
CA TYR A 33 6.53 1.70 2.62
C TYR A 33 7.27 2.57 3.64
N GLY A 34 8.05 3.53 3.15
CA GLY A 34 8.79 4.51 3.95
C GLY A 34 8.10 5.87 4.01
N ILE A 35 6.78 5.92 4.26
CA ILE A 35 6.07 7.19 4.49
C ILE A 35 5.54 7.27 5.91
N SER A 36 5.26 8.50 6.36
CA SER A 36 4.66 8.76 7.67
C SER A 36 3.30 8.08 7.85
N ASP A 37 2.95 7.76 9.09
CA ASP A 37 1.63 7.20 9.43
C ASP A 37 0.48 8.12 9.01
N THR A 38 0.70 9.43 9.01
CA THR A 38 -0.28 10.43 8.57
C THR A 38 -0.61 10.32 7.09
N GLN A 39 0.40 10.15 6.24
CA GLN A 39 0.21 9.93 4.80
C GLN A 39 -0.42 8.57 4.54
N MET A 40 0.00 7.54 5.29
CA MET A 40 -0.58 6.20 5.19
C MET A 40 -2.06 6.20 5.57
N THR A 41 -2.44 6.94 6.61
CA THR A 41 -3.84 7.10 7.04
C THR A 41 -4.69 7.76 5.94
N ARG A 42 -4.14 8.75 5.22
CA ARG A 42 -4.82 9.36 4.07
C ARG A 42 -5.04 8.35 2.95
N LEU A 43 -4.06 7.49 2.69
CA LEU A 43 -4.16 6.44 1.67
C LEU A 43 -5.20 5.37 2.04
N GLY A 44 -5.26 4.99 3.32
CA GLY A 44 -6.33 4.15 3.86
C GLY A 44 -7.70 4.81 3.73
N GLY A 45 -7.80 6.12 4.01
CA GLY A 45 -9.01 6.91 3.80
C GLY A 45 -9.52 6.87 2.36
N PHE A 46 -8.61 7.01 1.39
CA PHE A 46 -8.92 6.87 -0.04
C PHE A 46 -9.49 5.47 -0.34
N GLN A 47 -8.84 4.39 0.09
CA GLN A 47 -9.38 3.03 -0.13
C GLN A 47 -10.74 2.82 0.53
N ASN A 48 -10.92 3.31 1.75
CA ASN A 48 -12.19 3.18 2.48
C ASN A 48 -13.33 3.85 1.72
N GLU A 49 -13.07 4.97 1.06
CA GLU A 49 -14.06 5.61 0.18
C GLU A 49 -14.41 4.70 -1.00
N TYR A 50 -13.42 4.08 -1.66
CA TYR A 50 -13.69 3.11 -2.73
C TYR A 50 -14.47 1.89 -2.26
N PHE A 51 -14.16 1.33 -1.09
CA PHE A 51 -14.93 0.21 -0.53
C PHE A 51 -16.39 0.59 -0.31
N ARG A 52 -16.65 1.80 0.20
CA ARG A 52 -18.03 2.32 0.35
C ARG A 52 -18.70 2.54 -1.01
N LEU A 53 -17.97 2.98 -2.02
CA LEU A 53 -18.48 3.13 -3.39
C LEU A 53 -18.84 1.79 -4.04
N ILE A 54 -18.01 0.77 -3.83
CA ILE A 54 -18.22 -0.59 -4.35
C ILE A 54 -19.40 -1.26 -3.66
N THR A 55 -19.43 -1.25 -2.32
CA THR A 55 -20.43 -1.93 -1.50
C THR A 55 -21.73 -1.15 -1.33
N GLY A 56 -21.77 0.12 -1.72
CA GLY A 56 -22.94 1.00 -1.56
C GLY A 56 -23.22 1.42 -0.11
N GLN A 57 -22.31 1.16 0.81
CA GLN A 57 -22.52 1.34 2.25
C GLN A 57 -22.44 2.81 2.71
N ASN A 58 -23.07 3.09 3.86
CA ASN A 58 -23.00 4.40 4.53
C ASN A 58 -21.61 4.63 5.16
N ARG A 59 -21.27 5.88 5.50
CA ARG A 59 -20.03 6.31 6.18
C ARG A 59 -19.82 5.68 7.56
N TYR A 60 -20.90 5.31 8.27
CA TYR A 60 -20.81 4.72 9.60
C TYR A 60 -20.61 3.21 9.60
N ALA A 61 -20.78 2.55 8.45
CA ALA A 61 -20.52 1.12 8.35
C ALA A 61 -19.03 0.83 8.59
N ARG A 62 -18.77 -0.28 9.28
CA ARG A 62 -17.43 -0.71 9.66
C ARG A 62 -16.66 -1.14 8.42
N ILE A 63 -15.37 -0.79 8.37
CA ILE A 63 -14.49 -1.14 7.25
C ILE A 63 -14.23 -2.64 7.21
N ALA A 64 -14.11 -3.29 8.37
CA ALA A 64 -13.91 -4.74 8.49
C ALA A 64 -15.01 -5.53 7.75
N ASP A 65 -16.27 -5.12 7.89
CA ASP A 65 -17.40 -5.78 7.22
C ASP A 65 -17.29 -5.64 5.69
N MET A 66 -16.86 -4.47 5.20
CA MET A 66 -16.66 -4.24 3.76
C MET A 66 -15.49 -5.04 3.21
N VAL A 67 -14.41 -5.19 3.98
CA VAL A 67 -13.27 -6.03 3.63
C VAL A 67 -13.71 -7.49 3.54
N ALA A 68 -14.50 -7.97 4.50
CA ALA A 68 -15.04 -9.33 4.48
C ALA A 68 -15.92 -9.60 3.25
N VAL A 69 -16.79 -8.64 2.88
CA VAL A 69 -17.66 -8.75 1.68
C VAL A 69 -16.85 -8.71 0.38
N THR A 70 -15.84 -7.85 0.30
CA THR A 70 -15.06 -7.66 -0.94
C THR A 70 -13.90 -8.63 -1.11
N GLY A 71 -13.43 -9.26 -0.01
CA GLY A 71 -12.25 -10.12 0.00
C GLY A 71 -10.96 -9.41 -0.40
N LEU A 72 -10.90 -8.08 -0.23
CA LEU A 72 -9.77 -7.26 -0.64
C LEU A 72 -8.83 -6.98 0.53
N GLU A 73 -7.52 -7.16 0.29
CA GLU A 73 -6.47 -6.70 1.20
C GLU A 73 -6.58 -5.18 1.44
N THR A 74 -6.29 -4.74 2.65
CA THR A 74 -6.10 -3.32 2.95
C THR A 74 -4.93 -2.76 2.13
N VAL A 75 -4.89 -1.44 1.89
CA VAL A 75 -3.78 -0.82 1.15
C VAL A 75 -2.47 -1.12 1.85
N TRP A 76 -2.48 -1.10 3.18
CA TRP A 76 -1.29 -1.36 3.97
C TRP A 76 -0.73 -2.77 3.72
N GLU A 77 -1.57 -3.81 3.85
CA GLU A 77 -1.16 -5.20 3.57
C GLU A 77 -0.64 -5.34 2.14
N HIS A 78 -1.35 -4.73 1.19
CA HIS A 78 -1.00 -4.79 -0.22
C HIS A 78 0.36 -4.13 -0.52
N VAL A 79 0.55 -2.91 -0.02
CA VAL A 79 1.80 -2.16 -0.15
C VAL A 79 2.93 -2.90 0.55
N ASN A 80 2.73 -3.36 1.79
CA ASN A 80 3.73 -4.12 2.54
C ASN A 80 4.19 -5.37 1.76
N ARG A 81 3.24 -6.16 1.27
CA ARG A 81 3.52 -7.37 0.47
C ARG A 81 4.33 -7.06 -0.79
N LEU A 82 3.99 -6.01 -1.51
CA LEU A 82 4.66 -5.64 -2.75
C LEU A 82 6.03 -5.00 -2.53
N SER A 83 6.15 -4.15 -1.52
CA SER A 83 7.43 -3.56 -1.13
C SER A 83 8.38 -4.64 -0.67
N LYS A 84 7.95 -5.56 0.20
CA LYS A 84 8.77 -6.71 0.62
C LYS A 84 9.26 -7.51 -0.58
N ARG A 85 8.39 -7.81 -1.54
CA ARG A 85 8.77 -8.50 -2.79
C ARG A 85 9.78 -7.68 -3.60
N PHE A 86 9.61 -6.38 -3.72
CA PHE A 86 10.52 -5.48 -4.44
C PHE A 86 11.92 -5.46 -3.79
N TYR A 87 12.01 -5.25 -2.48
CA TYR A 87 13.28 -5.19 -1.75
C TYR A 87 14.01 -6.54 -1.77
N LEU A 88 13.30 -7.65 -1.53
CA LEU A 88 13.91 -8.99 -1.52
C LEU A 88 14.31 -9.45 -2.92
N THR A 89 13.45 -9.24 -3.92
CA THR A 89 13.69 -9.78 -5.26
C THR A 89 14.58 -8.85 -6.08
N ARG A 90 14.21 -7.58 -6.22
CA ARG A 90 14.81 -6.69 -7.23
C ARG A 90 16.05 -5.97 -6.71
N LEU A 91 16.02 -5.46 -5.48
CA LEU A 91 17.15 -4.68 -4.95
C LEU A 91 18.35 -5.54 -4.57
N GLN A 92 18.17 -6.83 -4.30
CA GLN A 92 19.29 -7.72 -4.00
C GLN A 92 19.90 -8.38 -5.25
N GLN A 93 19.37 -8.15 -6.46
CA GLN A 93 19.85 -8.83 -7.67
C GLN A 93 21.15 -8.25 -8.25
N SER A 94 21.44 -6.97 -8.05
CA SER A 94 22.63 -6.32 -8.61
C SER A 94 23.66 -5.96 -7.55
N LEU A 95 24.94 -6.01 -7.90
CA LEU A 95 26.02 -5.56 -7.03
C LEU A 95 25.90 -4.06 -6.69
N LEU A 96 25.49 -3.24 -7.67
CA LEU A 96 25.30 -1.81 -7.50
C LEU A 96 24.20 -1.50 -6.47
N THR A 97 23.04 -2.14 -6.58
CA THR A 97 21.91 -1.89 -5.65
C THR A 97 22.20 -2.37 -4.23
N ARG A 98 22.98 -3.45 -4.07
CA ARG A 98 23.48 -3.88 -2.76
C ARG A 98 24.41 -2.85 -2.12
N ASN A 99 25.33 -2.30 -2.91
CA ASN A 99 26.24 -1.25 -2.44
C ASN A 99 25.48 0.04 -2.12
N LEU A 100 24.50 0.44 -2.95
CA LEU A 100 23.64 1.59 -2.68
C LEU A 100 22.77 1.42 -1.42
N LEU A 101 22.41 0.18 -1.05
CA LEU A 101 21.68 -0.08 0.19
C LEU A 101 22.62 -0.06 1.41
N ARG A 102 23.83 -0.63 1.28
CA ARG A 102 24.86 -0.67 2.32
C ARG A 102 25.42 0.72 2.62
N ASP A 103 25.72 1.47 1.57
CA ASP A 103 26.33 2.81 1.60
C ASP A 103 25.30 3.91 1.34
N GLY A 104 24.01 3.57 1.46
CA GLY A 104 22.90 4.50 1.24
C GLY A 104 23.08 5.79 2.03
N PRO A 105 22.44 6.90 1.58
CA PRO A 105 22.65 8.20 2.18
C PRO A 105 22.51 8.08 3.69
N LYS A 106 23.62 8.29 4.41
CA LYS A 106 23.63 8.30 5.88
C LYS A 106 22.69 9.42 6.28
N ALA A 107 21.46 9.06 6.59
CA ALA A 107 20.45 10.04 6.91
C ALA A 107 20.97 10.79 8.14
N LYS A 108 21.22 12.11 8.00
CA LYS A 108 21.72 12.96 9.10
C LYS A 108 20.86 12.81 10.36
N HIS A 109 19.58 12.47 10.14
CA HIS A 109 18.64 12.04 11.16
C HIS A 109 18.09 10.67 10.74
N GLN A 110 17.94 9.75 11.69
CA GLN A 110 17.22 8.51 11.41
C GLN A 110 15.82 8.88 10.90
N PRO A 111 15.32 8.28 9.80
CA PRO A 111 13.96 8.53 9.37
C PRO A 111 13.02 8.21 10.54
N ALA A 112 12.10 9.13 10.86
CA ALA A 112 11.21 8.96 12.01
C ALA A 112 10.36 7.68 11.94
N TYR A 113 10.23 7.09 10.75
CA TYR A 113 9.52 5.86 10.44
C TYR A 113 10.49 4.78 9.95
N HIS A 114 10.67 3.72 10.74
CA HIS A 114 11.34 2.50 10.31
C HIS A 114 10.27 1.43 10.21
N ARG A 115 9.85 1.10 8.98
CA ARG A 115 8.96 -0.06 8.78
C ARG A 115 9.69 -1.27 8.22
N LEU A 116 10.91 -1.10 7.71
CA LEU A 116 11.62 -2.11 6.91
C LEU A 116 12.49 -2.93 7.84
N GLU A 117 12.24 -4.24 7.91
CA GLU A 117 13.12 -5.20 8.60
C GLU A 117 14.57 -5.08 8.09
N ILE A 118 14.79 -4.66 6.84
CA ILE A 118 16.14 -4.44 6.28
C ILE A 118 16.92 -3.29 6.94
N TYR A 119 16.26 -2.33 7.59
CA TYR A 119 16.93 -1.29 8.38
C TYR A 119 17.11 -1.67 9.85
N ASP A 120 16.39 -2.67 10.35
CA ASP A 120 16.64 -3.22 11.68
C ASP A 120 17.90 -4.11 11.69
N MET A 121 18.22 -4.75 10.55
CA MET A 121 19.44 -5.54 10.38
C MET A 121 20.74 -4.73 10.50
N THR A 122 20.72 -3.41 10.31
CA THR A 122 21.91 -2.55 10.41
C THR A 122 22.23 -2.11 11.84
N LYS A 123 21.38 -2.40 12.83
CA LYS A 123 21.62 -2.08 14.26
C LYS A 123 22.35 -3.15 15.05
N ASN A 124 22.55 -4.35 14.47
CA ASN A 124 23.14 -5.51 15.15
C ASN A 124 24.61 -5.77 14.79
N ASN A 125 25.34 -4.76 14.29
CA ASN A 125 26.78 -4.89 13.97
C ASN A 125 27.56 -3.68 14.48
#